data_AF-Q2GND8-F1
#
_entry.id   AF-Q2GND8-F1
#
_cell.length_a   1.000
_cell.length_b   1.000
_cell.length_c   1.000
_cell.angle_alpha   90.00
_cell.angle_beta   90.00
_cell.angle_gamma   90.00
#
_symmetry.space_group_name_H-M   'P 1'
#
loop_
_entity.id
_entity.type
_entity.pdbx_description
1 polymer ?
#
loop_
_entity_poly.entity_id
_entity_poly.type
_entity_poly.pdbx_seq_one_letter_code
_entity_poly.pdbx_strand_id
1 'polypeptide(L)'
;MKLALFAALFEAVAFTVTAAYPITGSVVNCRSGPGTSYAVKKSYAKGADVKISCQTSGTSVNGNNIWDKTQDGCYVADYYVKTGTNGYVTKKCSSGGGGGGGGSVPGPVTNDYPYKSSCGGVDPWNYYKCQCTSFVAWRINKRLGIKFHNQYKGTNWGNANTWDDAAKRTGVTVNSTPKPGAIAQSNAGNYGHVAWVTAVNGNQVTIEEYNWAKREGYGKRTVSKGTFNYIHLKK
;
A
#
# COMPACT_ATOMS: atom_id res chain seq x y z
N MET A 1 0.08 68.58 1.66
CA MET A 1 0.91 67.38 1.94
C MET A 1 -0.02 66.30 2.49
N LYS A 2 -0.20 65.18 1.78
CA LYS A 2 -1.03 64.06 2.22
C LYS A 2 -0.20 63.13 3.11
N LEU A 3 -0.56 62.99 4.38
CA LEU A 3 -0.04 61.94 5.26
C LEU A 3 -0.63 60.60 4.82
N ALA A 4 0.22 59.64 4.46
CA ALA A 4 -0.17 58.24 4.29
C ALA A 4 0.06 57.51 5.62
N LEU A 5 -1.01 57.00 6.24
CA LEU A 5 -0.92 56.04 7.34
C LEU A 5 -0.52 54.67 6.76
N PHE A 6 0.60 54.12 7.23
CA PHE A 6 0.95 52.71 7.04
C PHE A 6 0.26 51.87 8.12
N ALA A 7 -0.74 51.07 7.72
CA ALA A 7 -1.32 50.04 8.59
C ALA A 7 -0.39 48.82 8.58
N ALA A 8 0.23 48.51 9.71
CA ALA A 8 0.97 47.27 9.90
C ALA A 8 -0.03 46.12 10.11
N LEU A 9 -0.20 45.28 9.10
CA LEU A 9 -0.91 44.01 9.20
C LEU A 9 -0.04 43.01 9.98
N PHE A 10 -0.40 42.76 11.24
CA PHE A 10 0.12 41.60 11.98
C PHE A 10 -0.68 40.37 11.56
N GLU A 11 -0.06 39.45 10.83
CA GLU A 11 -0.63 38.13 10.56
C GLU A 11 -0.55 37.27 11.83
N ALA A 12 -1.70 36.93 12.40
CA ALA A 12 -1.79 35.97 13.50
C ALA A 12 -1.54 34.56 12.97
N VAL A 13 -0.41 33.95 13.35
CA VAL A 13 -0.11 32.55 13.03
C VAL A 13 -0.96 31.66 13.95
N ALA A 14 -1.98 31.01 13.40
CA ALA A 14 -2.75 30.01 14.12
C ALA A 14 -1.95 28.71 14.27
N PHE A 15 -1.45 28.42 15.47
CA PHE A 15 -0.87 27.12 15.80
C PHE A 15 -1.99 26.12 16.12
N THR A 16 -2.09 25.05 15.34
CA THR A 16 -2.99 23.93 15.69
C THR A 16 -2.36 23.13 16.83
N VAL A 17 -3.01 23.13 18.00
CA VAL A 17 -2.60 22.26 19.12
C VAL A 17 -2.97 20.83 18.76
N THR A 18 -2.01 20.09 18.20
CA THR A 18 -2.17 18.66 17.96
C THR A 18 -2.21 17.94 19.30
N ALA A 19 -3.32 17.27 19.60
CA ALA A 19 -3.46 16.44 20.79
C ALA A 19 -2.32 15.40 20.85
N ALA A 20 -1.68 15.32 22.01
CA ALA A 20 -0.66 14.33 22.32
C ALA A 20 -1.29 13.22 23.17
N TYR A 21 -0.93 11.98 22.88
CA TYR A 21 -1.51 10.79 23.50
C TYR A 21 -0.40 9.97 24.16
N PRO A 22 -0.54 9.57 25.44
CA PRO A 22 0.51 8.86 26.13
C PRO A 22 0.55 7.37 25.76
N ILE A 23 1.75 6.83 25.69
CA ILE A 23 2.01 5.39 25.49
C ILE A 23 1.69 4.60 26.77
N THR A 24 0.95 3.49 26.64
CA THR A 24 0.53 2.65 27.78
C THR A 24 1.41 1.42 27.98
N GLY A 25 2.05 0.91 26.92
CA GLY A 25 2.98 -0.22 26.99
C GLY A 25 4.36 0.16 27.55
N SER A 26 5.07 -0.80 28.15
CA SER A 26 6.39 -0.57 28.79
C SER A 26 7.43 -0.01 27.81
N VAL A 27 7.57 -0.65 26.65
CA VAL A 27 8.34 -0.18 25.51
C VAL A 27 7.56 -0.53 24.26
N VAL A 28 7.29 0.45 23.41
CA VAL A 28 6.44 0.30 22.24
C VAL A 28 7.20 0.69 20.99
N ASN A 29 7.30 -0.26 20.05
CA ASN A 29 8.02 -0.05 18.80
C ASN A 29 7.20 0.80 17.82
N CYS A 30 7.79 1.90 17.39
CA CYS A 30 7.33 2.68 16.26
C CYS A 30 7.96 2.15 14.98
N ARG A 31 7.12 1.67 14.07
CA ARG A 31 7.53 0.87 12.92
C ARG A 31 7.41 1.64 11.61
N SER A 32 8.10 1.18 10.58
CA SER A 32 8.06 1.82 9.25
C SER A 32 6.70 1.72 8.54
N GLY A 33 5.80 0.84 9.00
CA GLY A 33 4.44 0.68 8.48
C GLY A 33 3.49 0.08 9.52
N PRO A 34 2.18 0.00 9.19
CA PRO A 34 1.14 -0.41 10.12
C PRO A 34 1.10 -1.95 10.28
N GLY A 35 2.08 -2.51 10.96
CA GLY A 35 2.16 -3.95 11.21
C GLY A 35 3.38 -4.36 12.01
N THR A 36 3.30 -5.48 12.71
CA THR A 36 4.38 -5.98 13.58
C THR A 36 5.60 -6.50 12.81
N SER A 37 5.44 -6.81 11.52
CA SER A 37 6.54 -7.25 10.63
C SER A 37 7.37 -6.10 10.05
N TYR A 38 6.92 -4.84 10.18
CA TYR A 38 7.66 -3.68 9.69
C TYR A 38 8.85 -3.37 10.59
N ALA A 39 9.94 -2.89 9.98
CA ALA A 39 11.18 -2.52 10.69
C ALA A 39 10.90 -1.48 11.78
N VAL A 40 11.53 -1.66 12.94
CA VAL A 40 11.46 -0.70 14.04
C VAL A 40 12.32 0.51 13.67
N LYS A 41 11.71 1.69 13.60
CA LYS A 41 12.42 2.96 13.38
C LYS A 41 12.85 3.59 14.70
N LYS A 42 12.03 3.44 15.73
CA LYS A 42 12.19 4.03 17.06
C LYS A 42 11.36 3.24 18.07
N SER A 43 11.63 3.43 19.35
CA SER A 43 10.76 2.92 20.42
C SER A 43 10.39 4.05 21.37
N TYR A 44 9.18 3.97 21.93
CA TYR A 44 8.68 4.88 22.95
C TYR A 44 8.62 4.17 24.29
N ALA A 45 9.04 4.85 25.35
CA ALA A 45 8.83 4.37 26.71
C ALA A 45 7.38 4.61 27.16
N LYS A 46 6.94 3.88 28.17
CA LYS A 46 5.66 4.14 28.83
C LYS A 46 5.53 5.59 29.29
N GLY A 47 4.38 6.19 29.05
CA GLY A 47 4.09 7.59 29.39
C GLY A 47 4.65 8.61 28.42
N ALA A 48 5.44 8.20 27.40
CA ALA A 48 5.86 9.12 26.35
C ALA A 48 4.65 9.60 25.54
N ASP A 49 4.62 10.89 25.24
CA ASP A 49 3.55 11.50 24.46
C ASP A 49 3.83 11.38 22.95
N VAL A 50 2.86 10.84 22.22
CA VAL A 50 2.89 10.76 20.75
C VAL A 50 1.79 11.61 20.13
N LYS A 51 2.15 12.39 19.12
CA LYS A 51 1.21 13.18 18.33
C LYS A 51 0.80 12.39 17.11
N ILE A 52 -0.50 12.12 16.96
CA ILE A 52 -1.03 11.30 15.87
C ILE A 52 -1.34 12.21 14.68
N SER A 53 -0.68 11.95 13.55
CA SER A 53 -0.91 12.66 12.30
C SER A 53 -2.13 12.14 11.52
N CYS A 54 -2.33 10.82 11.56
CA CYS A 54 -3.45 10.11 10.96
C CYS A 54 -3.49 8.65 11.41
N GLN A 55 -4.59 7.96 11.15
CA GLN A 55 -4.78 6.55 11.51
C GLN A 55 -5.04 5.65 10.31
N THR A 56 -4.61 4.39 10.38
CA THR A 56 -4.82 3.40 9.33
C THR A 56 -5.02 2.00 9.89
N SER A 57 -5.53 1.08 9.09
CA SER A 57 -5.64 -0.32 9.47
C SER A 57 -4.35 -1.09 9.20
N GLY A 58 -4.03 -2.08 10.04
CA GLY A 58 -2.82 -2.90 9.91
C GLY A 58 -2.96 -4.28 10.52
N THR A 59 -1.83 -4.92 10.83
CA THR A 59 -1.80 -6.20 11.56
C THR A 59 -2.51 -6.06 12.91
N SER A 60 -3.33 -7.04 13.28
CA SER A 60 -4.03 -7.03 14.56
C SER A 60 -3.03 -7.26 15.71
N VAL A 61 -3.07 -6.38 16.71
CA VAL A 61 -2.32 -6.47 17.96
C VAL A 61 -3.34 -6.54 19.08
N ASN A 62 -3.39 -7.69 19.75
CA ASN A 62 -4.34 -7.98 20.82
C ASN A 62 -5.80 -7.66 20.48
N GLY A 63 -6.23 -7.98 19.24
CA GLY A 63 -7.59 -7.75 18.76
C GLY A 63 -7.85 -6.36 18.16
N ASN A 64 -6.91 -5.40 18.30
CA ASN A 64 -7.01 -4.07 17.69
C ASN A 64 -6.17 -4.01 16.40
N ASN A 65 -6.79 -3.56 15.30
CA ASN A 65 -6.14 -3.47 13.98
C ASN A 65 -5.86 -2.03 13.54
N ILE A 66 -5.99 -1.04 14.41
CA ILE A 66 -5.71 0.38 14.14
C ILE A 66 -4.24 0.66 14.45
N TRP A 67 -3.64 1.47 13.59
CA TRP A 67 -2.26 1.92 13.69
C TRP A 67 -2.20 3.44 13.54
N ASP A 68 -1.49 4.06 14.46
CA ASP A 68 -1.31 5.51 14.57
C ASP A 68 -0.03 5.92 13.86
N LYS A 69 -0.15 6.74 12.80
CA LYS A 69 1.02 7.39 12.21
C LYS A 69 1.39 8.57 13.09
N THR A 70 2.52 8.49 13.78
CA THR A 70 3.00 9.58 14.63
C THR A 70 3.64 10.69 13.78
N GLN A 71 3.79 11.88 14.36
CA GLN A 71 4.55 12.96 13.74
C GLN A 71 6.05 12.64 13.56
N ASP A 72 6.57 11.60 14.25
CA ASP A 72 7.92 11.07 14.03
C ASP A 72 8.04 10.24 12.72
N GLY A 73 6.97 10.13 11.93
CA GLY A 73 7.01 9.47 10.61
C GLY A 73 7.06 7.94 10.67
N CYS A 74 6.54 7.36 11.76
CA CYS A 74 6.45 5.93 11.99
C CYS A 74 5.08 5.55 12.57
N TYR A 75 4.80 4.26 12.69
CA TYR A 75 3.49 3.72 13.05
C TYR A 75 3.55 2.95 14.37
N VAL A 76 2.62 3.24 15.28
CA VAL A 76 2.44 2.53 16.54
C VAL A 76 1.08 1.82 16.53
N ALA A 77 0.98 0.64 17.13
CA ALA A 77 -0.32 -0.01 17.29
C ALA A 77 -1.17 0.78 18.29
N ASP A 78 -2.40 1.15 17.89
CA ASP A 78 -3.31 1.97 18.68
C ASP A 78 -3.65 1.33 20.03
N TYR A 79 -3.59 -0.01 20.12
CA TYR A 79 -3.69 -0.76 21.38
C TYR A 79 -2.78 -0.23 22.50
N TYR A 80 -1.61 0.34 22.15
CA TYR A 80 -0.65 0.86 23.11
C TYR A 80 -0.65 2.39 23.26
N VAL A 81 -1.61 3.09 22.64
CA VAL A 81 -1.74 4.54 22.71
C VAL A 81 -3.05 4.87 23.41
N LYS A 82 -3.01 5.74 24.42
CA LYS A 82 -4.22 6.11 25.17
C LYS A 82 -5.05 7.13 24.39
N THR A 83 -5.67 6.69 23.30
CA THR A 83 -6.55 7.52 22.44
C THR A 83 -7.94 7.72 23.05
N GLY A 84 -8.33 6.87 24.01
CA GLY A 84 -9.59 6.98 24.76
C GLY A 84 -10.79 6.31 24.09
N THR A 85 -10.61 5.72 22.90
CA THR A 85 -11.65 4.94 22.20
C THR A 85 -11.03 3.75 21.48
N ASN A 86 -11.82 2.73 21.14
CA ASN A 86 -11.40 1.62 20.26
C ASN A 86 -11.58 1.95 18.77
N GLY A 87 -11.79 3.23 18.44
CA GLY A 87 -12.10 3.72 17.10
C GLY A 87 -11.08 4.76 16.62
N TYR A 88 -11.31 5.27 15.41
CA TYR A 88 -10.47 6.33 14.86
C TYR A 88 -10.73 7.64 15.62
N VAL A 89 -9.68 8.20 16.23
CA VAL A 89 -9.70 9.50 16.93
C VAL A 89 -9.27 10.67 16.06
N THR A 90 -8.72 10.38 14.88
CA THR A 90 -8.36 11.40 13.89
C THR A 90 -8.67 10.93 12.47
N LYS A 91 -8.43 11.81 11.49
CA LYS A 91 -8.60 11.49 10.08
C LYS A 91 -7.85 10.20 9.73
N LYS A 92 -8.48 9.38 8.90
CA LYS A 92 -7.77 8.27 8.26
C LYS A 92 -6.62 8.84 7.46
N CYS A 93 -5.49 8.14 7.45
CA CYS A 93 -4.35 8.51 6.62
C CYS A 93 -4.82 8.66 5.18
N SER A 94 -4.90 9.92 4.74
CA SER A 94 -5.36 10.26 3.41
C SER A 94 -4.37 9.67 2.41
N SER A 95 -4.88 8.86 1.49
CA SER A 95 -4.11 8.41 0.33
C SER A 95 -3.77 9.63 -0.54
N GLY A 96 -2.70 10.37 -0.22
CA GLY A 96 -2.28 11.54 -1.01
C GLY A 96 -1.12 12.35 -0.44
N GLY A 97 0.06 12.19 -1.06
CA GLY A 97 1.01 13.27 -1.37
C GLY A 97 1.97 13.77 -0.27
N GLY A 98 3.22 13.31 -0.31
CA GLY A 98 4.35 13.90 0.40
C GLY A 98 5.54 12.93 0.46
N GLY A 99 6.60 13.21 -0.30
CA GLY A 99 7.59 12.25 -0.78
C GLY A 99 8.64 11.73 0.22
N GLY A 100 9.32 10.65 -0.20
CA GLY A 100 10.60 10.21 0.34
C GLY A 100 10.59 8.83 1.03
N GLY A 101 10.87 7.77 0.27
CA GLY A 101 11.50 6.54 0.79
C GLY A 101 10.61 5.44 1.37
N GLY A 102 10.30 4.43 0.54
CA GLY A 102 10.28 3.03 0.98
C GLY A 102 9.09 2.53 1.82
N GLY A 103 7.93 2.34 1.17
CA GLY A 103 7.00 1.27 1.53
C GLY A 103 5.62 1.69 2.06
N SER A 104 4.65 1.86 1.16
CA SER A 104 3.27 1.46 1.44
C SER A 104 2.43 1.38 0.15
N VAL A 105 2.39 0.21 -0.49
CA VAL A 105 1.20 -0.16 -1.26
C VAL A 105 0.86 -1.64 -1.07
N PRO A 106 0.08 -1.95 -0.03
CA PRO A 106 -1.05 -2.86 -0.22
C PRO A 106 -2.30 -2.45 0.60
N GLY A 107 -3.48 -2.58 -0.01
CA GLY A 107 -4.76 -2.39 0.69
C GLY A 107 -5.26 -3.67 1.37
N PRO A 108 -6.56 -3.76 1.73
CA PRO A 108 -7.14 -4.98 2.29
C PRO A 108 -6.84 -6.20 1.42
N VAL A 109 -6.30 -7.25 2.06
CA VAL A 109 -5.99 -8.55 1.43
C VAL A 109 -7.23 -9.42 1.50
N THR A 110 -8.13 -9.22 0.54
CA THR A 110 -9.45 -9.85 0.48
C THR A 110 -9.95 -9.85 -0.95
N ASN A 111 -10.95 -10.67 -1.25
CA ASN A 111 -11.56 -10.66 -2.56
C ASN A 111 -12.58 -9.52 -2.72
N ASP A 112 -12.08 -8.31 -2.87
CA ASP A 112 -12.83 -7.09 -3.19
C ASP A 112 -12.82 -6.75 -4.70
N TYR A 113 -12.39 -7.71 -5.54
CA TYR A 113 -12.41 -7.56 -6.99
C TYR A 113 -13.85 -7.46 -7.50
N PRO A 114 -14.20 -6.42 -8.30
CA PRO A 114 -15.58 -6.13 -8.67
C PRO A 114 -16.22 -7.22 -9.54
N TYR A 115 -15.43 -8.00 -10.28
CA TYR A 115 -15.95 -9.03 -11.18
C TYR A 115 -15.86 -10.45 -10.62
N LYS A 116 -15.62 -10.62 -9.31
CA LYS A 116 -15.45 -11.93 -8.64
C LYS A 116 -16.59 -12.95 -8.85
N SER A 117 -17.78 -12.48 -9.25
CA SER A 117 -18.96 -13.31 -9.53
C SER A 117 -19.54 -13.06 -10.93
N SER A 118 -18.81 -12.37 -11.81
CA SER A 118 -19.25 -12.00 -13.16
C SER A 118 -18.09 -12.21 -14.13
N CYS A 119 -17.68 -13.48 -14.25
CA CYS A 119 -16.61 -13.89 -15.14
C CYS A 119 -17.08 -13.94 -16.60
N GLY A 120 -16.14 -13.82 -17.53
CA GLY A 120 -16.42 -13.75 -18.96
C GLY A 120 -16.54 -12.32 -19.50
N GLY A 121 -16.19 -12.17 -20.78
CA GLY A 121 -16.09 -10.87 -21.43
C GLY A 121 -14.87 -10.07 -20.99
N VAL A 122 -14.71 -8.89 -21.62
CA VAL A 122 -13.58 -7.98 -21.42
C VAL A 122 -13.95 -6.91 -20.39
N ASP A 123 -13.02 -6.56 -19.52
CA ASP A 123 -13.14 -5.50 -18.52
C ASP A 123 -12.69 -4.13 -19.06
N PRO A 124 -12.87 -3.03 -18.30
CA PRO A 124 -12.44 -1.68 -18.73
C PRO A 124 -10.92 -1.50 -18.89
N TRP A 125 -10.10 -2.45 -18.42
CA TRP A 125 -8.64 -2.44 -18.60
C TRP A 125 -8.20 -3.27 -19.82
N ASN A 126 -9.15 -3.75 -20.62
CA ASN A 126 -8.96 -4.60 -21.80
C ASN A 126 -8.35 -5.98 -21.48
N TYR A 127 -8.75 -6.56 -20.35
CA TYR A 127 -8.45 -7.94 -19.98
C TYR A 127 -9.72 -8.77 -19.77
N TYR A 128 -9.63 -10.09 -19.95
CA TYR A 128 -10.76 -10.96 -19.65
C TYR A 128 -11.02 -11.03 -18.14
N LYS A 129 -12.29 -10.82 -17.74
CA LYS A 129 -12.68 -10.83 -16.33
C LYS A 129 -12.32 -12.15 -15.65
N CYS A 130 -12.01 -12.07 -14.35
CA CYS A 130 -11.57 -13.19 -13.53
C CYS A 130 -10.24 -13.83 -13.95
N GLN A 131 -9.50 -13.27 -14.91
CA GLN A 131 -8.13 -13.71 -15.19
C GLN A 131 -7.11 -13.01 -14.28
N CYS A 132 -5.92 -13.60 -14.15
CA CYS A 132 -4.83 -13.05 -13.33
C CYS A 132 -4.46 -11.62 -13.75
N THR A 133 -4.37 -11.37 -15.07
CA THR A 133 -4.07 -10.06 -15.66
C THR A 133 -5.13 -9.02 -15.32
N SER A 134 -6.41 -9.37 -15.42
CA SER A 134 -7.54 -8.49 -15.07
C SER A 134 -7.53 -8.11 -13.59
N PHE A 135 -7.37 -9.09 -12.70
CA PHE A 135 -7.29 -8.85 -11.26
C PHE A 135 -6.12 -7.93 -10.89
N VAL A 136 -4.94 -8.18 -11.45
CA VAL A 136 -3.74 -7.37 -11.20
C VAL A 136 -3.89 -5.97 -11.81
N ALA A 137 -4.44 -5.83 -13.02
CA ALA A 137 -4.74 -4.54 -13.63
C ALA A 137 -5.66 -3.70 -12.72
N TRP A 138 -6.71 -4.31 -12.17
CA TRP A 138 -7.56 -3.65 -11.19
C TRP A 138 -6.82 -3.26 -9.91
N ARG A 139 -5.99 -4.16 -9.33
CA ARG A 139 -5.18 -3.85 -8.13
C ARG A 139 -4.27 -2.65 -8.39
N ILE A 140 -3.59 -2.60 -9.53
CA ILE A 140 -2.76 -1.47 -9.95
C ILE A 140 -3.58 -0.17 -9.96
N ASN A 141 -4.71 -0.14 -10.67
CA ASN A 141 -5.55 1.05 -10.75
C ASN A 141 -6.05 1.49 -9.38
N LYS A 142 -6.57 0.55 -8.59
CA LYS A 142 -7.19 0.84 -7.29
C LYS A 142 -6.18 1.24 -6.21
N ARG A 143 -5.00 0.63 -6.20
CA ARG A 143 -4.01 0.79 -5.11
C ARG A 143 -2.90 1.78 -5.45
N LEU A 144 -2.51 1.87 -6.73
CA LEU A 144 -1.48 2.81 -7.18
C LEU A 144 -2.06 4.11 -7.74
N GLY A 145 -3.34 4.15 -8.11
CA GLY A 145 -3.93 5.29 -8.82
C GLY A 145 -3.37 5.46 -10.23
N ILE A 146 -2.82 4.39 -10.82
CA ILE A 146 -2.27 4.40 -12.17
C ILE A 146 -3.36 3.96 -13.13
N LYS A 147 -3.59 4.73 -14.20
CA LYS A 147 -4.49 4.35 -15.31
C LYS A 147 -3.87 3.22 -16.15
N PHE A 148 -3.74 2.04 -15.56
CA PHE A 148 -3.15 0.87 -16.20
C PHE A 148 -4.21 0.13 -17.01
N HIS A 149 -3.87 -0.26 -18.23
CA HIS A 149 -4.70 -1.05 -19.12
C HIS A 149 -3.79 -1.82 -20.08
N ASN A 150 -4.35 -2.70 -20.91
CA ASN A 150 -3.58 -3.55 -21.82
C ASN A 150 -2.76 -2.78 -22.90
N GLN A 151 -2.89 -1.46 -22.98
CA GLN A 151 -2.11 -0.57 -23.85
C GLN A 151 -1.30 0.47 -23.05
N TYR A 152 -0.99 0.17 -21.79
CA TYR A 152 -0.35 1.11 -20.88
C TYR A 152 0.99 1.60 -21.45
N LYS A 153 1.16 2.93 -21.48
CA LYS A 153 2.29 3.64 -22.12
C LYS A 153 2.46 3.31 -23.62
N GLY A 154 1.35 3.09 -24.34
CA GLY A 154 1.36 2.91 -25.79
C GLY A 154 1.93 1.58 -26.28
N THR A 155 2.05 0.59 -25.40
CA THR A 155 2.52 -0.76 -25.74
C THR A 155 1.47 -1.78 -25.35
N ASN A 156 1.27 -2.81 -26.17
CA ASN A 156 0.42 -3.95 -25.80
C ASN A 156 1.11 -4.80 -24.71
N TRP A 157 0.49 -4.92 -23.54
CA TRP A 157 1.01 -5.71 -22.41
C TRP A 157 0.68 -7.20 -22.53
N GLY A 158 -0.45 -7.53 -23.14
CA GLY A 158 -0.84 -8.88 -23.53
C GLY A 158 -1.07 -9.84 -22.36
N ASN A 159 -0.73 -11.10 -22.60
CA ASN A 159 -0.83 -12.16 -21.59
C ASN A 159 0.21 -11.96 -20.48
N ALA A 160 0.04 -12.65 -19.36
CA ALA A 160 0.93 -12.49 -18.22
C ALA A 160 2.41 -12.76 -18.54
N ASN A 161 2.71 -13.69 -19.45
CA ASN A 161 4.08 -13.99 -19.93
C ASN A 161 4.70 -12.91 -20.83
N THR A 162 3.96 -11.87 -21.22
CA THR A 162 4.49 -10.75 -22.02
C THR A 162 4.61 -9.45 -21.23
N TRP A 163 4.16 -9.43 -19.96
CA TRP A 163 4.13 -8.22 -19.14
C TRP A 163 5.53 -7.71 -18.80
N ASP A 164 6.50 -8.59 -18.56
CA ASP A 164 7.87 -8.19 -18.26
C ASP A 164 8.54 -7.53 -19.47
N ASP A 165 8.33 -8.07 -20.68
CA ASP A 165 8.85 -7.48 -21.92
C ASP A 165 8.16 -6.14 -22.25
N ALA A 166 6.85 -6.03 -22.05
CA ALA A 166 6.14 -4.77 -22.19
C ALA A 166 6.59 -3.72 -21.16
N ALA A 167 6.84 -4.14 -19.92
CA ALA A 167 7.40 -3.29 -18.87
C ALA A 167 8.78 -2.74 -19.28
N LYS A 168 9.69 -3.62 -19.72
CA LYS A 168 11.03 -3.21 -20.20
C LYS A 168 10.94 -2.22 -21.37
N ARG A 169 10.11 -2.52 -22.39
CA ARG A 169 9.90 -1.62 -23.54
C ARG A 169 9.38 -0.23 -23.17
N THR A 170 8.61 -0.13 -22.09
CA THR A 170 8.01 1.13 -21.62
C THR A 170 8.78 1.81 -20.49
N GLY A 171 10.03 1.37 -20.25
CA GLY A 171 10.93 1.92 -19.24
C GLY A 171 10.49 1.67 -17.80
N VAL A 172 9.64 0.66 -17.56
CA VAL A 172 9.27 0.20 -16.23
C VAL A 172 10.32 -0.79 -15.74
N THR A 173 10.79 -0.62 -14.50
CA THR A 173 11.79 -1.50 -13.91
C THR A 173 11.25 -2.92 -13.72
N VAL A 174 12.01 -3.90 -14.18
CA VAL A 174 11.80 -5.33 -13.90
C VAL A 174 13.07 -5.88 -13.26
N ASN A 175 12.96 -6.53 -12.10
CA ASN A 175 14.10 -7.13 -11.39
C ASN A 175 13.67 -8.30 -10.50
N SER A 176 14.60 -8.86 -9.73
CA SER A 176 14.35 -9.96 -8.78
C SER A 176 14.10 -9.50 -7.34
N THR A 177 13.88 -8.20 -7.13
CA THR A 177 13.68 -7.62 -5.80
C THR A 177 12.19 -7.42 -5.54
N PRO A 178 11.53 -8.25 -4.72
CA PRO A 178 10.13 -8.06 -4.40
C PRO A 178 9.91 -6.80 -3.57
N LYS A 179 8.82 -6.09 -3.85
CA LYS A 179 8.36 -4.94 -3.07
C LYS A 179 6.85 -5.03 -2.94
N PRO A 180 6.26 -4.77 -1.76
CA PRO A 180 4.80 -4.61 -1.65
C PRO A 180 4.29 -3.59 -2.67
N GLY A 181 3.31 -3.99 -3.47
CA GLY A 181 2.76 -3.22 -4.57
C GLY A 181 3.44 -3.40 -5.93
N ALA A 182 4.48 -4.23 -5.99
CA ALA A 182 5.00 -4.74 -7.25
C ALA A 182 4.08 -5.84 -7.81
N ILE A 183 4.25 -6.11 -9.10
CA ILE A 183 3.60 -7.24 -9.77
C ILE A 183 4.61 -8.40 -9.75
N ALA A 184 4.24 -9.52 -9.15
CA ALA A 184 4.96 -10.77 -9.29
C ALA A 184 4.57 -11.41 -10.63
N GLN A 185 5.53 -11.68 -11.49
CA GLN A 185 5.30 -12.10 -12.87
C GLN A 185 6.16 -13.33 -13.21
N SER A 186 5.58 -14.26 -13.97
CA SER A 186 6.27 -15.45 -14.49
C SER A 186 5.84 -15.75 -15.92
N ASN A 187 6.80 -16.23 -16.73
CA ASN A 187 6.56 -16.71 -18.10
C ASN A 187 6.15 -18.19 -18.14
N ALA A 188 6.08 -18.87 -16.99
CA ALA A 188 5.74 -20.29 -16.95
C ALA A 188 4.30 -20.56 -17.41
N GLY A 189 4.13 -21.58 -18.26
CA GLY A 189 2.85 -21.93 -18.88
C GLY A 189 2.51 -21.10 -20.11
N ASN A 190 1.47 -21.50 -20.85
CA ASN A 190 1.15 -20.93 -22.18
C ASN A 190 0.83 -19.43 -22.15
N TYR A 191 0.29 -18.92 -21.03
CA TYR A 191 -0.11 -17.52 -20.87
C TYR A 191 0.70 -16.78 -19.81
N GLY A 192 1.63 -17.46 -19.14
CA GLY A 192 2.31 -16.94 -17.95
C GLY A 192 1.37 -16.77 -16.75
N HIS A 193 1.88 -16.11 -15.71
CA HIS A 193 1.11 -15.77 -14.53
C HIS A 193 1.54 -14.42 -13.93
N VAL A 194 0.56 -13.63 -13.45
CA VAL A 194 0.82 -12.41 -12.69
C VAL A 194 0.02 -12.40 -11.39
N ALA A 195 0.62 -11.85 -10.35
CA ALA A 195 0.03 -11.70 -9.04
C ALA A 195 0.42 -10.37 -8.40
N TRP A 196 -0.36 -9.92 -7.41
CA TRP A 196 -0.12 -8.69 -6.68
C TRP A 196 0.68 -8.97 -5.40
N VAL A 197 1.84 -8.32 -5.22
CA VAL A 197 2.66 -8.50 -4.02
C VAL A 197 2.07 -7.71 -2.85
N THR A 198 1.68 -8.41 -1.78
CA THR A 198 1.10 -7.78 -0.59
C THR A 198 2.09 -7.65 0.57
N ALA A 199 3.05 -8.56 0.69
CA ALA A 199 4.07 -8.50 1.74
C ALA A 199 5.36 -9.18 1.29
N VAL A 200 6.47 -8.78 1.90
CA VAL A 200 7.80 -9.37 1.71
C VAL A 200 8.42 -9.55 3.09
N ASN A 201 8.80 -10.79 3.42
CA ASN A 201 9.40 -11.16 4.70
C ASN A 201 10.66 -11.98 4.41
N GLY A 202 11.82 -11.31 4.37
CA GLY A 202 13.09 -11.95 4.02
C GLY A 202 13.05 -12.54 2.60
N ASN A 203 13.21 -13.87 2.51
CA ASN A 203 13.17 -14.60 1.24
C ASN A 203 11.76 -15.05 0.83
N GLN A 204 10.74 -14.68 1.58
CA GLN A 204 9.36 -15.04 1.29
C GLN A 204 8.55 -13.82 0.80
N VAL A 205 7.62 -14.09 -0.11
CA VAL A 205 6.74 -13.08 -0.73
C VAL A 205 5.31 -13.57 -0.65
N THR A 206 4.44 -12.78 -0.03
CA THR A 206 3.00 -13.03 0.00
C THR A 206 2.33 -12.31 -1.17
N ILE A 207 1.50 -13.05 -1.90
CA ILE A 207 0.81 -12.57 -3.09
C ILE A 207 -0.69 -12.80 -3.01
N GLU A 208 -1.45 -11.95 -3.69
CA GLU A 208 -2.85 -12.19 -4.07
C GLU A 208 -2.92 -12.44 -5.57
N GLU A 209 -3.73 -13.40 -5.98
CA GLU A 209 -3.82 -13.78 -7.39
C GLU A 209 -5.21 -14.31 -7.73
N TYR A 210 -5.50 -14.33 -9.03
CA TYR A 210 -6.60 -15.10 -9.59
C TYR A 210 -6.03 -16.22 -10.45
N ASN A 211 -6.72 -17.35 -10.52
CA ASN A 211 -6.47 -18.43 -11.50
C ASN A 211 -5.22 -19.26 -11.24
N TRP A 212 -4.76 -19.31 -9.99
CA TRP A 212 -3.72 -20.25 -9.57
C TRP A 212 -4.32 -21.54 -9.00
N ALA A 213 -4.93 -21.46 -7.81
CA ALA A 213 -5.46 -22.64 -7.12
C ALA A 213 -6.86 -23.07 -7.61
N LYS A 214 -7.62 -22.15 -8.21
CA LYS A 214 -8.97 -22.36 -8.71
C LYS A 214 -9.17 -21.55 -9.98
N ARG A 215 -9.73 -22.17 -11.02
CA ARG A 215 -10.13 -21.46 -12.24
C ARG A 215 -11.10 -20.32 -11.90
N GLU A 216 -10.80 -19.13 -12.40
CA GLU A 216 -11.58 -17.90 -12.16
C GLU A 216 -11.75 -17.56 -10.66
N GLY A 217 -10.82 -18.04 -9.84
CA GLY A 217 -10.89 -17.96 -8.38
C GLY A 217 -9.76 -17.14 -7.79
N TYR A 218 -10.11 -16.35 -6.78
CA TYR A 218 -9.16 -15.64 -5.92
C TYR A 218 -8.38 -16.60 -5.03
N GLY A 219 -7.10 -16.32 -4.84
CA GLY A 219 -6.23 -17.00 -3.89
C GLY A 219 -5.20 -16.06 -3.27
N LYS A 220 -4.63 -16.52 -2.16
CA LYS A 220 -3.49 -15.90 -1.48
C LYS A 220 -2.51 -17.00 -1.13
N ARG A 221 -1.22 -16.77 -1.34
CA ARG A 221 -0.16 -17.68 -0.86
C ARG A 221 1.14 -16.93 -0.59
N THR A 222 2.03 -17.61 0.11
CA THR A 222 3.40 -17.17 0.32
C THR A 222 4.33 -18.10 -0.43
N VAL A 223 5.28 -17.53 -1.18
CA VAL A 223 6.25 -18.25 -2.02
C VAL A 223 7.66 -17.76 -1.75
N SER A 224 8.66 -18.47 -2.27
CA SER A 224 10.02 -17.96 -2.34
C SER A 224 10.08 -16.73 -3.26
N LYS A 225 10.87 -15.72 -2.91
CA LYS A 225 11.10 -14.55 -3.77
C LYS A 225 11.68 -14.91 -5.14
N GLY A 226 12.36 -16.05 -5.24
CA GLY A 226 12.93 -16.54 -6.50
C GLY A 226 11.90 -17.11 -7.48
N THR A 227 10.63 -17.24 -7.08
CA THR A 227 9.56 -17.80 -7.93
C THR A 227 9.15 -16.86 -9.06
N PHE A 228 9.40 -15.56 -8.93
CA PHE A 228 8.88 -14.55 -9.85
C PHE A 228 9.93 -13.48 -10.18
N ASN A 229 9.74 -12.84 -11.33
CA ASN A 229 10.27 -11.51 -11.60
C ASN A 229 9.30 -10.46 -11.03
N TYR A 230 9.80 -9.27 -10.73
CA TYR A 230 9.01 -8.20 -10.12
C TYR A 230 9.01 -6.95 -10.99
N ILE A 231 7.81 -6.53 -11.39
CA ILE A 231 7.59 -5.33 -12.19
C ILE A 231 7.17 -4.18 -11.26
N HIS A 232 7.88 -3.04 -11.35
CA HIS A 232 7.73 -1.89 -10.44
C HIS A 232 7.16 -0.67 -11.15
N LEU A 233 5.83 -0.51 -11.11
CA LEU A 233 5.14 0.62 -11.76
C LEU A 233 5.31 1.96 -11.02
N LYS A 234 5.65 1.94 -9.73
CA LYS A 234 6.11 3.11 -8.97
C LYS A 234 7.54 2.87 -8.49
N LYS A 235 8.40 3.86 -8.70
CA LYS A 235 9.76 3.88 -8.15
C LYS A 235 9.68 3.93 -6.62
#